data_AF-A0A318LYU6-F1
#
_entry.id   AF-A0A318LYU6-F1
#
_cell.length_a   1.000
_cell.length_b   1.000
_cell.length_c   1.000
_cell.angle_alpha   90.00
_cell.angle_beta   90.00
_cell.angle_gamma   90.00
#
_symmetry.space_group_name_H-M   'P 1'
#
loop_
_entity.id
_entity.type
_entity.pdbx_description
1 polymer ?
#
loop_
_entity_poly.entity_id
_entity_poly.type
_entity_poly.pdbx_seq_one_letter_code
_entity_poly.pdbx_strand_id
1 'polypeptide(L)'
;MLGLMTVVLALFGATLSASATSTEPIQISGNPSCEGGLKIDPVVSGTYGPVTIVVTGSSFSFTTDGSLVSDVIVKGGPNANWYHYDPAVTADSGLTAPINPNNGRPYGLSHLCFSVDDKKFPDPK
;
A
#
# COMPACT_ATOMS: atom_id res chain seq x y z
N MET A 1 -43.28 -14.67 -44.22
CA MET A 1 -42.67 -15.27 -43.00
C MET A 1 -41.16 -15.02 -43.11
N LEU A 2 -40.72 -13.84 -42.67
CA LEU A 2 -39.33 -13.39 -42.77
C LEU A 2 -38.72 -13.58 -41.39
N GLY A 3 -37.98 -14.68 -41.23
CA GLY A 3 -37.34 -15.06 -39.99
C GLY A 3 -35.93 -14.48 -39.88
N LEU A 4 -35.56 -14.26 -38.62
CA LEU A 4 -34.21 -14.32 -38.05
C LEU A 4 -33.20 -13.22 -38.45
N MET A 5 -32.85 -12.37 -37.49
CA MET A 5 -31.48 -12.26 -36.96
C MET A 5 -31.49 -11.42 -35.68
N THR A 6 -31.66 -12.08 -34.54
CA THR A 6 -31.29 -11.52 -33.23
C THR A 6 -29.76 -11.47 -33.18
N VAL A 7 -29.20 -10.26 -33.26
CA VAL A 7 -27.78 -10.05 -32.95
C VAL A 7 -27.66 -10.02 -31.43
N VAL A 8 -27.20 -11.13 -30.85
CA VAL A 8 -26.78 -11.16 -29.44
C VAL A 8 -25.37 -10.58 -29.38
N LEU A 9 -25.26 -9.32 -28.99
CA LEU A 9 -23.98 -8.68 -28.69
C LEU A 9 -23.51 -9.17 -27.30
N ALA A 10 -22.82 -10.30 -27.28
CA ALA A 10 -22.10 -10.76 -26.09
C ALA A 10 -20.88 -9.84 -25.88
N LEU A 11 -21.01 -8.81 -25.04
CA LEU A 11 -19.85 -8.11 -24.50
C LEU A 11 -19.10 -9.07 -23.59
N PHE A 12 -18.04 -9.67 -24.11
CA PHE A 12 -17.03 -10.36 -23.32
C PHE A 12 -16.41 -9.35 -22.34
N GLY A 13 -16.81 -9.45 -21.07
CA GLY A 13 -16.14 -8.77 -19.97
C GLY A 13 -14.76 -9.39 -19.78
N ALA A 14 -13.75 -8.82 -20.43
CA ALA A 14 -12.36 -9.15 -20.13
C ALA A 14 -12.07 -8.65 -18.71
N THR A 15 -12.04 -9.56 -17.73
CA THR A 15 -11.51 -9.26 -16.41
C THR A 15 -10.01 -9.11 -16.55
N LEU A 16 -9.55 -7.87 -16.77
CA LEU A 16 -8.15 -7.50 -16.69
C LEU A 16 -7.67 -7.85 -15.28
N SER A 17 -6.93 -8.95 -15.14
CA SER A 17 -6.17 -9.22 -13.94
C SER A 17 -4.97 -8.28 -13.97
N ALA A 18 -5.07 -7.17 -13.25
CA ALA A 18 -3.93 -6.30 -13.02
C ALA A 18 -2.93 -7.06 -12.12
N SER A 19 -1.78 -7.43 -12.69
CA SER A 19 -0.64 -7.88 -11.88
C SER A 19 -0.04 -6.66 -11.20
N ALA A 20 -0.33 -6.47 -9.92
CA ALA A 20 0.39 -5.50 -9.10
C ALA A 20 1.84 -5.97 -8.95
N THR A 21 2.80 -5.18 -9.42
CA THR A 21 4.22 -5.38 -9.10
C THR A 21 4.40 -4.83 -7.68
N SER A 22 4.44 -5.71 -6.68
CA SER A 22 4.66 -5.32 -5.29
C SER A 22 6.15 -5.45 -5.00
N THR A 23 6.78 -4.37 -4.56
CA THR A 23 8.15 -4.41 -4.04
C THR A 23 8.16 -5.20 -2.74
N GLU A 24 8.96 -6.26 -2.66
CA GLU A 24 9.14 -6.99 -1.41
C GLU A 24 9.76 -6.05 -0.35
N PRO A 25 9.16 -5.93 0.85
CA PRO A 25 9.67 -5.00 1.84
C PRO A 25 10.97 -5.51 2.46
N ILE A 26 11.84 -4.57 2.83
CA ILE A 26 12.97 -4.84 3.71
C ILE A 26 12.44 -4.79 5.14
N GLN A 27 12.55 -5.90 5.88
CA GLN A 27 12.18 -5.90 7.29
C GLN A 27 13.28 -5.21 8.11
N ILE A 28 12.90 -4.19 8.87
CA ILE A 28 13.77 -3.41 9.74
C ILE A 28 13.40 -3.61 11.21
N SER A 29 14.39 -3.53 12.09
CA SER A 29 14.20 -3.82 13.51
C SER A 29 13.54 -2.65 14.26
N GLY A 30 12.76 -2.96 15.29
CA GLY A 30 12.29 -1.95 16.24
C GLY A 30 11.21 -1.01 15.71
N ASN A 31 11.28 0.25 16.16
CA ASN A 31 10.30 1.30 15.89
C ASN A 31 10.98 2.52 15.24
N PRO A 32 11.20 2.48 13.91
CA PRO A 32 11.81 3.60 13.18
C PRO A 32 11.01 4.90 13.36
N SER A 33 11.71 6.04 13.30
CA SER A 33 11.08 7.35 13.43
C SER A 33 10.31 7.72 12.16
N CYS A 34 9.12 8.32 12.31
CA CYS A 34 8.42 8.98 11.20
C CYS A 34 8.76 10.48 11.10
N GLU A 35 9.64 11.02 11.95
CA GLU A 35 9.92 12.46 11.99
C GLU A 35 10.45 12.96 10.63
N GLY A 36 9.85 14.05 10.12
CA GLY A 36 10.13 14.58 8.78
C GLY A 36 9.18 14.08 7.69
N GLY A 37 8.51 12.95 7.90
CA GLY A 37 7.50 12.38 7.00
C GLY A 37 6.06 12.56 7.49
N LEU A 38 5.12 11.96 6.76
CA LEU A 38 3.71 11.86 7.16
C LEU A 38 3.50 10.61 8.01
N LYS A 39 3.08 10.79 9.27
CA LYS A 39 2.65 9.70 10.16
C LYS A 39 1.12 9.54 10.13
N ILE A 40 0.64 8.30 10.00
CA ILE A 40 -0.78 7.94 10.11
C ILE A 40 -0.97 6.98 11.29
N ASP A 41 -1.69 7.45 12.31
CA ASP A 41 -1.95 6.75 13.58
C ASP A 41 -3.23 7.34 14.22
N PRO A 42 -4.33 6.59 14.36
CA PRO A 42 -4.48 5.17 14.05
C PRO A 42 -4.56 4.87 12.54
N VAL A 43 -4.28 3.63 12.15
CA VAL A 43 -4.38 3.17 10.75
C VAL A 43 -5.83 2.84 10.39
N VAL A 44 -6.52 3.78 9.75
CA VAL A 44 -7.91 3.66 9.30
C VAL A 44 -8.00 4.17 7.85
N SER A 45 -8.89 3.59 7.03
CA SER A 45 -9.11 4.08 5.67
C SER A 45 -9.50 5.57 5.68
N GLY A 46 -8.89 6.36 4.79
CA GLY A 46 -9.11 7.80 4.74
C GLY A 46 -8.05 8.53 3.92
N THR A 47 -8.21 9.84 3.83
CA THR A 47 -7.27 10.74 3.14
C THR A 47 -6.53 11.61 4.15
N TYR A 48 -5.21 11.61 4.06
CA TYR A 48 -4.26 12.22 4.98
C TYR A 48 -3.29 13.10 4.18
N GLY A 49 -3.66 14.36 3.98
CA GLY A 49 -2.94 15.24 3.05
C GLY A 49 -2.99 14.67 1.62
N PRO A 50 -1.86 14.47 0.94
CA PRO A 50 -1.83 13.97 -0.43
C PRO A 50 -2.04 12.45 -0.54
N VAL A 51 -2.04 11.71 0.58
CA VAL A 51 -2.11 10.25 0.59
C VAL A 51 -3.52 9.80 0.99
N THR A 52 -4.16 8.98 0.16
CA THR A 52 -5.36 8.23 0.52
C THR A 52 -5.00 6.78 0.78
N ILE A 53 -5.46 6.21 1.89
CA ILE A 53 -5.28 4.78 2.19
C ILE A 53 -6.61 4.05 2.29
N VAL A 54 -6.60 2.77 1.89
CA VAL A 54 -7.71 1.84 2.06
C VAL A 54 -7.22 0.60 2.79
N VAL A 55 -7.68 0.41 4.02
CA VAL A 55 -7.34 -0.75 4.85
C VAL A 55 -8.27 -1.92 4.50
N THR A 56 -7.70 -3.10 4.25
CA THR A 56 -8.42 -4.35 3.99
C THR A 56 -7.84 -5.47 4.85
N GLY A 57 -8.48 -5.76 5.98
CA GLY A 57 -8.00 -6.77 6.92
C GLY A 57 -6.68 -6.36 7.57
N SER A 58 -5.59 -7.07 7.26
CA SER A 58 -4.25 -6.79 7.79
C SER A 58 -3.31 -6.10 6.79
N SER A 59 -3.84 -5.75 5.62
CA SER A 59 -3.13 -4.99 4.59
C SER A 59 -3.80 -3.65 4.33
N PHE A 60 -3.12 -2.78 3.60
CA PHE A 60 -3.70 -1.59 3.04
C PHE A 60 -3.16 -1.32 1.64
N SER A 61 -3.84 -0.44 0.91
CA SER A 61 -3.32 0.22 -0.29
C SER A 61 -3.23 1.71 -0.06
N PHE A 62 -2.38 2.38 -0.84
CA PHE A 62 -2.36 3.83 -0.90
C PHE A 62 -2.44 4.32 -2.34
N THR A 63 -2.97 5.52 -2.49
CA THR A 63 -2.89 6.33 -3.72
C THR A 63 -2.57 7.77 -3.35
N THR A 64 -1.99 8.51 -4.27
CA THR A 64 -1.77 9.96 -4.16
C THR A 64 -2.39 10.69 -5.35
N ASP A 65 -2.71 11.97 -5.14
CA ASP A 65 -3.12 12.88 -6.22
C ASP A 65 -1.92 13.73 -6.66
N GLY A 66 -1.05 13.14 -7.48
CA GLY A 66 0.10 13.83 -8.10
C GLY A 66 1.39 13.88 -7.28
N SER A 67 1.35 13.68 -5.96
CA SER A 67 2.56 13.55 -5.12
C SER A 67 3.26 12.20 -5.29
N LEU A 68 4.57 12.17 -5.17
CA LEU A 68 5.38 10.95 -5.29
C LEU A 68 5.77 10.41 -3.90
N VAL A 69 5.58 9.11 -3.70
CA VAL A 69 5.97 8.37 -2.49
C VAL A 69 7.25 7.60 -2.77
N SER A 70 8.33 7.89 -2.04
CA SER A 70 9.59 7.13 -2.15
C SER A 70 9.69 6.03 -1.11
N ASP A 71 9.03 6.18 0.05
CA ASP A 71 9.18 5.24 1.16
C ASP A 71 7.89 5.11 1.96
N VAL A 72 7.59 3.87 2.34
CA VAL A 72 6.51 3.55 3.27
C VAL A 72 7.03 2.60 4.34
N ILE A 73 6.91 3.00 5.60
CA ILE A 73 7.15 2.13 6.75
C ILE A 73 5.80 1.66 7.29
N VAL A 74 5.65 0.34 7.42
CA VAL A 74 4.46 -0.29 7.98
C VAL A 74 4.83 -0.94 9.31
N LYS A 75 4.48 -0.28 10.41
CA LYS A 75 4.78 -0.77 11.75
C LYS A 75 3.77 -1.81 12.21
N GLY A 76 4.25 -2.93 12.73
CA GLY A 76 3.46 -3.88 13.53
C GLY A 76 4.35 -4.87 14.26
N GLY A 77 3.93 -5.33 15.44
CA GLY A 77 4.74 -6.23 16.27
C GLY A 77 6.10 -5.61 16.68
N PRO A 78 7.18 -6.41 16.81
CA PRO A 78 8.48 -5.93 17.25
C PRO A 78 9.30 -5.20 16.18
N ASN A 79 8.96 -5.35 14.89
CA ASN A 79 9.72 -4.84 13.74
C ASN A 79 8.86 -3.93 12.85
N ALA A 80 9.36 -3.52 11.69
CA ALA A 80 8.58 -2.87 10.63
C ALA A 80 8.96 -3.42 9.25
N ASN A 81 8.05 -3.29 8.29
CA ASN A 81 8.34 -3.47 6.87
C ASN A 81 8.62 -2.09 6.26
N TRP A 82 9.73 -1.97 5.54
CA TRP A 82 10.08 -0.78 4.77
C TRP A 82 9.94 -1.10 3.28
N TYR A 83 9.01 -0.42 2.64
CA TYR A 83 8.80 -0.43 1.20
C TYR A 83 9.52 0.79 0.63
N HIS A 84 10.54 0.54 -0.18
CA HIS A 84 11.33 1.57 -0.83
C HIS A 84 11.05 1.54 -2.34
N TYR A 85 10.81 2.71 -2.92
CA TYR A 85 10.42 2.88 -4.32
C TYR A 85 11.43 3.77 -5.05
N ASP A 86 12.17 3.18 -5.98
CA ASP A 86 13.03 3.88 -6.93
C ASP A 86 12.76 3.35 -8.36
N PRO A 87 12.07 4.11 -9.22
CA PRO A 87 11.56 5.47 -8.98
C PRO A 87 10.39 5.50 -7.99
N ALA A 88 10.18 6.67 -7.38
CA ALA A 88 9.04 6.93 -6.50
C ALA A 88 7.69 6.74 -7.23
N VAL A 89 6.65 6.32 -6.50
CA VAL A 89 5.36 5.89 -7.05
C VAL A 89 4.19 6.73 -6.52
N THR A 90 3.04 6.68 -7.19
CA THR A 90 1.80 7.34 -6.73
C THR A 90 0.80 6.38 -6.10
N ALA A 91 1.03 5.06 -6.19
CA ALA A 91 0.15 4.06 -5.63
C ALA A 91 0.87 2.73 -5.40
N ASP A 92 0.43 2.00 -4.38
CA ASP A 92 0.75 0.58 -4.20
C ASP A 92 -0.34 -0.09 -3.35
N SER A 93 -0.39 -1.42 -3.33
CA SER A 93 -1.45 -2.20 -2.69
C SER A 93 -0.92 -3.47 -2.05
N GLY A 94 -1.65 -3.97 -1.06
CA GLY A 94 -1.27 -5.21 -0.37
C GLY A 94 -0.11 -5.04 0.62
N LEU A 95 0.20 -3.81 1.00
CA LEU A 95 1.24 -3.52 1.99
C LEU A 95 0.78 -4.03 3.36
N THR A 96 1.71 -4.64 4.09
CA THR A 96 1.43 -5.29 5.38
C THR A 96 2.51 -4.96 6.40
N ALA A 97 2.17 -5.08 7.68
CA ALA A 97 3.17 -5.18 8.74
C ALA A 97 3.94 -6.51 8.63
N PRO A 98 5.09 -6.66 9.31
CA PRO A 98 5.86 -7.90 9.32
C PRO A 98 5.03 -9.15 9.63
N ILE A 99 5.46 -10.29 9.09
CA ILE A 99 4.86 -11.59 9.41
C ILE A 99 5.20 -11.97 10.85
N ASN A 100 4.18 -12.32 11.63
CA ASN A 100 4.35 -12.91 12.95
C ASN A 100 4.80 -14.37 12.80
N PRO A 101 6.03 -14.71 13.25
CA PRO A 101 6.59 -16.05 13.07
C PRO A 101 5.81 -17.13 13.83
N ASN A 102 5.00 -16.76 14.82
CA ASN A 102 4.23 -17.71 15.61
C ASN A 102 2.99 -18.25 14.89
N ASN A 103 2.48 -17.55 13.87
CA ASN A 103 1.25 -17.93 13.18
C ASN A 103 1.29 -17.77 11.66
N GLY A 104 2.40 -17.27 11.10
CA GLY A 104 2.58 -17.08 9.66
C GLY A 104 1.68 -16.01 9.03
N ARG A 105 1.10 -15.11 9.84
CA ARG A 105 0.22 -14.02 9.38
C ARG A 105 0.85 -12.66 9.70
N PRO A 106 0.54 -11.59 8.95
CA PRO A 106 0.96 -10.24 9.32
C PRO A 106 0.54 -9.88 10.75
N TYR A 107 1.38 -9.11 11.44
CA TYR A 107 0.94 -8.38 12.62
C TYR A 107 -0.18 -7.38 12.26
N GLY A 108 -0.92 -6.91 13.27
CA GLY A 108 -1.82 -5.77 13.08
C GLY A 108 -1.04 -4.49 12.74
N LEU A 109 -1.66 -3.62 11.94
CA LEU A 109 -1.12 -2.31 11.57
C LEU A 109 -1.14 -1.38 12.80
N SER A 110 0.02 -0.96 13.28
CA SER A 110 0.14 -0.03 14.42
C SER A 110 0.10 1.42 13.94
N HIS A 111 0.97 1.78 13.00
CA HIS A 111 1.00 3.08 12.34
C HIS A 111 1.79 2.98 11.03
N LEU A 112 1.66 4.00 10.19
CA LEU A 112 2.38 4.13 8.92
C LEU A 112 3.25 5.39 8.95
N CYS A 113 4.41 5.35 8.30
CA CYS A 113 5.18 6.53 7.92
C CYS A 113 5.30 6.59 6.40
N PHE A 114 5.10 7.77 5.81
CA PHE A 114 5.29 8.02 4.38
C PHE A 114 6.34 9.12 4.15
N SER A 115 7.24 8.89 3.21
CA SER A 115 8.07 9.92 2.59
C SER A 115 7.37 10.38 1.31
N VAL A 116 6.94 11.62 1.28
CA VAL A 116 6.14 12.20 0.17
C VAL A 116 6.85 13.44 -0.36
N ASP A 117 7.14 13.45 -1.65
CA ASP A 117 7.87 14.52 -2.33
C ASP A 117 9.17 14.88 -1.59
N ASP A 118 9.26 16.12 -1.07
CA ASP A 118 10.40 16.64 -0.32
C ASP A 118 10.34 16.32 1.19
N LYS A 119 9.20 15.86 1.70
CA LYS A 119 9.00 15.52 3.12
C LYS A 119 9.34 14.06 3.36
N LYS A 120 10.54 13.82 3.86
CA LYS A 120 11.08 12.47 4.08
C LYS A 120 11.42 12.24 5.55
N PHE A 121 11.07 11.05 6.04
CA PHE A 121 11.69 10.55 7.26
C PHE A 121 13.11 10.06 6.95
N PRO A 122 14.03 10.04 7.93
CA PRO A 122 15.39 9.54 7.70
C PRO A 122 15.36 8.04 7.38
N ASP A 123 16.23 7.60 6.47
CA ASP A 123 16.38 6.19 6.15
C ASP A 123 16.57 5.36 7.44
N PRO A 124 15.79 4.28 7.60
CA PRO A 124 15.88 3.45 8.79
C PRO A 124 17.27 2.79 8.89
N LYS A 125 17.85 2.84 10.09
CA LYS A 125 19.15 2.24 10.41
C LYS A 125 19.02 0.80 10.90
#